data_AF-A0AAN8T4P2-F1
#
_entry.id   AF-A0AAN8T4P2-F1
#
_cell.length_a   1.000
_cell.length_b   1.000
_cell.length_c   1.000
_cell.angle_alpha   90.00
_cell.angle_beta   90.00
_cell.angle_gamma   90.00
#
_symmetry.space_group_name_H-M   'P 1'
#
loop_
_entity.id
_entity.type
_entity.pdbx_description
1 polymer ?
#
loop_
_entity_poly.entity_id
_entity_poly.type
_entity_poly.pdbx_seq_one_letter_code
_entity_poly.pdbx_strand_id
1 'polypeptide(L)'
;MEVIKNQVPPNYRCTKFELLVAFLWKCRTIALDLPPEEIVHLTYLINIRGKSLEVEVPPGYYGNAFITPAAISKAGLLCSNPLTYAVELIKKLKDHLNEEYIRSFTDLIVIKGRPELTKIMEFYCVR
;
A
#
# COMPACT_ATOMS: atom_id res chain seq x y z
N MET A 1 13.18 -13.97 5.15
CA MET A 1 12.97 -13.42 3.79
C MET A 1 13.18 -14.42 2.67
N GLU A 2 14.16 -15.33 2.75
CA GLU A 2 14.40 -16.32 1.67
C GLU A 2 13.18 -17.19 1.37
N VAL A 3 12.45 -17.65 2.39
CA VAL A 3 11.20 -18.43 2.21
C VAL A 3 10.15 -17.66 1.40
N ILE A 4 9.97 -16.36 1.64
CA ILE A 4 9.00 -15.53 0.93
C ILE A 4 9.47 -15.27 -0.50
N LYS A 5 10.78 -15.08 -0.72
CA LYS A 5 11.34 -14.92 -2.08
C LYS A 5 11.10 -16.15 -2.96
N ASN A 6 11.09 -17.34 -2.38
CA ASN A 6 10.80 -18.57 -3.12
C ASN A 6 9.33 -18.66 -3.59
N GLN A 7 8.45 -17.75 -3.16
CA GLN A 7 7.07 -17.66 -3.64
C GLN A 7 6.90 -16.78 -4.88
N VAL A 8 7.97 -16.16 -5.37
CA VAL A 8 7.99 -15.39 -6.62
C VAL A 8 8.99 -15.99 -7.60
N PRO A 9 8.84 -15.76 -8.92
CA PRO A 9 9.77 -16.28 -9.92
C PRO A 9 11.22 -15.83 -9.66
N PRO A 10 12.22 -16.62 -10.08
CA PRO A 10 13.61 -16.18 -10.04
C PRO A 10 13.76 -14.87 -10.84
N ASN A 11 14.57 -13.95 -10.31
CA ASN A 11 14.78 -12.60 -10.88
C ASN A 11 13.55 -11.68 -10.92
N TYR A 12 12.48 -12.00 -10.18
CA TYR A 12 11.32 -11.11 -10.09
C TYR A 12 11.69 -9.78 -9.41
N ARG A 13 11.51 -8.67 -10.15
CA ARG A 13 11.90 -7.32 -9.70
C ARG A 13 10.86 -6.74 -8.75
N CYS A 14 11.16 -6.80 -7.46
CA CYS A 14 10.43 -6.12 -6.39
C CYS A 14 11.37 -5.73 -5.24
N THR A 15 10.96 -4.73 -4.46
CA THR A 15 11.64 -4.36 -3.21
C THR A 15 11.27 -5.35 -2.09
N LYS A 16 12.14 -5.50 -1.09
CA LYS A 16 11.84 -6.32 0.10
C LYS A 16 10.55 -5.87 0.79
N PHE A 17 10.29 -4.55 0.80
CA PHE A 17 9.07 -3.98 1.38
C PHE A 17 7.82 -4.43 0.62
N GLU A 18 7.80 -4.29 -0.72
CA GLU A 18 6.66 -4.74 -1.54
C GLU A 18 6.36 -6.22 -1.34
N LEU A 19 7.41 -7.04 -1.34
CA LEU A 19 7.27 -8.49 -1.16
C LEU A 19 6.71 -8.83 0.22
N LEU A 20 7.23 -8.21 1.28
CA LEU A 20 6.79 -8.48 2.66
C LEU A 20 5.35 -8.03 2.88
N VAL A 21 5.00 -6.83 2.43
CA VAL A 21 3.66 -6.28 2.63
C VAL A 21 2.62 -7.04 1.79
N ALA A 22 2.95 -7.43 0.56
CA ALA A 22 2.10 -8.31 -0.25
C ALA A 22 1.84 -9.65 0.46
N PHE A 23 2.88 -10.24 1.03
CA PHE A 23 2.77 -11.52 1.74
C PHE A 23 1.87 -11.38 2.97
N LEU A 24 2.09 -10.36 3.80
CA LEU A 24 1.27 -10.09 4.98
C LEU A 24 -0.19 -9.82 4.61
N TRP A 25 -0.45 -9.03 3.57
CA TRP A 25 -1.80 -8.73 3.11
C TRP A 25 -2.54 -10.00 2.66
N LYS A 26 -1.87 -10.85 1.89
CA LYS A 26 -2.42 -12.14 1.46
C LYS A 26 -2.66 -13.07 2.65
N CYS A 27 -1.68 -13.25 3.53
CA CYS A 27 -1.82 -14.10 4.72
C CYS A 27 -2.94 -13.63 5.65
N ARG A 28 -3.06 -12.32 5.90
CA ARG A 28 -4.14 -11.75 6.70
C ARG A 28 -5.50 -12.05 6.07
N THR A 29 -5.62 -11.86 4.76
CA THR A 29 -6.89 -12.09 4.05
C THR A 29 -7.29 -13.56 4.07
N ILE A 30 -6.32 -14.48 3.93
CA ILE A 30 -6.55 -15.92 4.09
C ILE A 30 -7.01 -16.25 5.51
N ALA A 31 -6.33 -15.69 6.52
CA ALA A 31 -6.62 -15.98 7.93
C ALA A 31 -8.00 -15.46 8.38
N LEU A 32 -8.51 -14.41 7.75
CA LEU A 32 -9.82 -13.84 8.05
C LEU A 32 -10.98 -14.58 7.36
N ASP A 33 -10.70 -15.48 6.42
CA ASP A 33 -11.69 -16.29 5.70
C ASP A 33 -12.92 -15.49 5.22
N LEU A 34 -12.65 -14.34 4.60
CA LEU A 34 -13.69 -13.42 4.15
C LEU A 34 -14.42 -13.97 2.92
N PRO A 35 -15.70 -13.56 2.70
CA PRO A 35 -16.41 -13.90 1.47
C PRO A 35 -15.58 -13.53 0.22
N PRO A 36 -15.55 -14.36 -0.84
CA PRO A 36 -14.70 -14.12 -2.00
C PRO A 36 -14.90 -12.75 -2.68
N GLU A 37 -16.11 -12.21 -2.61
CA GLU A 37 -16.50 -10.92 -3.18
C GLU A 37 -16.18 -9.71 -2.29
N GLU A 38 -15.77 -9.94 -1.04
CA GLU A 38 -15.43 -8.89 -0.08
C GLU A 38 -14.23 -8.08 -0.58
N ILE A 39 -14.33 -6.75 -0.48
CA ILE A 39 -13.25 -5.85 -0.91
C ILE A 39 -12.26 -5.65 0.22
N VAL A 40 -11.04 -6.14 0.01
CA VAL A 40 -9.93 -5.95 0.93
C VAL A 40 -9.01 -4.84 0.46
N HIS A 41 -8.56 -4.04 1.42
CA HIS A 41 -7.66 -2.92 1.21
C HIS A 41 -6.33 -3.18 1.89
N LEU A 42 -5.26 -2.69 1.27
CA LEU A 42 -3.96 -2.56 1.88
C LEU A 42 -3.56 -1.09 1.81
N THR A 43 -3.55 -0.42 2.95
CA THR A 43 -3.09 0.96 3.09
C THR A 43 -1.72 0.96 3.77
N TYR A 44 -0.78 1.74 3.24
CA TYR A 44 0.51 1.95 3.88
C TYR A 44 1.00 3.39 3.68
N LEU A 45 1.91 3.80 4.55
CA LEU A 45 2.46 5.15 4.58
C LEU A 45 3.56 5.31 3.52
N ILE A 46 3.46 6.35 2.71
CA ILE A 46 4.46 6.66 1.68
C ILE A 46 5.03 8.04 1.93
N ASN A 47 6.33 8.09 2.18
CA ASN A 47 7.08 9.34 2.29
C ASN A 47 7.13 10.04 0.92
N ILE A 48 6.76 11.32 0.91
CA ILE A 48 6.81 12.16 -0.29
C ILE A 48 8.01 13.12 -0.28
N ARG A 49 8.81 13.16 0.80
CA ARG A 49 10.04 13.96 0.86
C ARG A 49 11.04 13.48 -0.18
N GLY A 50 11.68 14.42 -0.88
CA GLY A 50 12.71 14.12 -1.87
C GLY A 50 12.19 13.41 -3.13
N LYS A 51 10.87 13.32 -3.33
CA LYS A 51 10.31 12.98 -4.63
C LYS A 51 10.32 14.24 -5.49
N SER A 52 10.83 14.14 -6.72
CA SER A 52 10.76 15.21 -7.73
C SER A 52 9.31 15.43 -8.14
N LEU A 53 8.64 16.31 -7.40
CA LEU A 53 7.26 16.75 -7.57
C LEU A 53 7.33 18.27 -7.52
N GLU A 54 6.55 19.01 -8.31
CA GLU A 54 6.54 20.48 -8.16
C GLU A 54 6.12 20.92 -6.75
N VAL A 55 5.41 20.06 -6.00
CA VAL A 55 5.18 20.19 -4.56
C VAL A 55 6.37 19.64 -3.78
N GLU A 56 7.53 20.29 -3.89
CA GLU A 56 8.71 19.87 -3.13
C GLU A 56 8.55 20.20 -1.65
N VAL A 57 8.69 19.19 -0.80
CA VAL A 57 8.78 19.38 0.65
C VAL A 57 10.17 19.97 0.95
N PRO A 58 10.26 21.16 1.59
CA PRO A 58 11.54 21.82 1.80
C PRO A 58 12.55 20.94 2.55
N PRO A 59 13.85 20.98 2.18
CA PRO A 59 14.90 20.36 2.97
C PRO A 59 14.83 20.85 4.43
N GLY A 60 14.86 19.91 5.38
CA GLY A 60 14.76 20.24 6.81
C GLY A 60 13.34 20.46 7.35
N TYR A 61 12.29 20.26 6.54
CA TYR A 61 10.91 20.35 7.00
C TYR A 61 10.62 19.38 8.17
N TYR A 62 10.37 19.96 9.35
CA TYR A 62 10.05 19.24 10.58
C TYR A 62 8.53 19.14 10.80
N GLY A 63 7.87 18.40 9.91
CA GLY A 63 6.45 18.09 9.99
C GLY A 63 6.12 16.79 9.26
N ASN A 64 4.84 16.44 9.18
CA ASN A 64 4.39 15.24 8.47
C ASN A 64 4.37 15.47 6.96
N ALA A 65 5.04 14.61 6.20
CA ALA A 65 5.03 14.63 4.74
C ALA A 65 4.94 13.19 4.21
N PHE A 66 3.73 12.65 4.23
CA PHE A 66 3.40 11.34 3.71
C PHE A 66 1.97 11.33 3.19
N ILE A 67 1.68 10.35 2.34
CA ILE A 67 0.32 10.02 1.89
C ILE A 67 -0.01 8.58 2.27
N THR A 68 -1.30 8.25 2.30
CA THR A 68 -1.81 6.91 2.66
C THR A 68 -2.68 6.36 1.53
N PRO A 69 -2.10 5.96 0.40
CA PRO A 69 -2.85 5.35 -0.67
C PRO A 69 -3.22 3.90 -0.31
N ALA A 70 -4.23 3.36 -0.99
CA ALA A 70 -4.71 2.00 -0.77
C ALA A 70 -4.61 1.16 -2.05
N ALA A 71 -4.04 -0.04 -1.94
CA ALA A 71 -4.21 -1.10 -2.94
C ALA A 71 -5.50 -1.86 -2.61
N ILE A 72 -6.26 -2.25 -3.64
CA ILE A 72 -7.60 -2.82 -3.49
C ILE A 72 -7.67 -4.12 -4.28
N SER A 73 -8.29 -5.15 -3.69
CA SER A 73 -8.59 -6.42 -4.35
C SER A 73 -9.86 -7.03 -3.77
N LYS A 74 -10.49 -7.94 -4.51
CA LYS A 74 -11.42 -8.91 -3.92
C LYS A 74 -10.64 -9.92 -3.09
N ALA A 75 -11.21 -10.37 -1.97
CA ALA A 75 -10.59 -11.37 -1.10
C ALA A 75 -10.32 -12.68 -1.85
N GLY A 76 -11.28 -13.16 -2.63
CA GLY A 76 -11.14 -14.39 -3.42
C GLY A 76 -9.99 -14.31 -4.44
N LEU A 77 -9.85 -13.17 -5.11
CA LEU A 77 -8.76 -12.94 -6.08
C LEU A 77 -7.39 -12.93 -5.37
N LEU A 78 -7.30 -12.24 -4.24
CA LEU A 78 -6.04 -12.13 -3.49
C LEU A 78 -5.59 -13.48 -2.93
N CYS A 79 -6.52 -14.28 -2.41
CA CYS A 79 -6.23 -15.60 -1.84
C CYS A 79 -5.84 -16.61 -2.93
N SER A 80 -6.57 -16.64 -4.05
CA SER A 80 -6.39 -17.64 -5.13
C SER A 80 -5.19 -17.36 -6.04
N ASN A 81 -4.82 -16.10 -6.29
CA ASN A 81 -3.72 -15.77 -7.20
C ASN A 81 -2.33 -15.88 -6.54
N PRO A 82 -1.25 -16.08 -7.30
CA PRO A 82 0.12 -16.13 -6.76
C PRO A 82 0.52 -14.84 -6.00
N LEU A 83 1.55 -14.91 -5.16
CA LEU A 83 2.03 -13.73 -4.40
C LEU A 83 2.39 -12.55 -5.32
N THR A 84 2.86 -12.83 -6.54
CA THR A 84 3.16 -11.81 -7.55
C THR A 84 1.95 -10.94 -7.89
N TYR A 85 0.73 -11.46 -7.84
CA TYR A 85 -0.49 -10.66 -8.05
C TYR A 85 -0.59 -9.52 -7.04
N ALA A 86 -0.42 -9.84 -5.76
CA ALA A 86 -0.44 -8.83 -4.69
C ALA A 86 0.73 -7.83 -4.84
N VAL A 87 1.92 -8.31 -5.23
CA VAL A 87 3.07 -7.42 -5.47
C VAL A 87 2.81 -6.47 -6.64
N GLU A 88 2.22 -6.93 -7.75
CA GLU A 88 1.88 -6.07 -8.88
C GLU A 88 0.82 -5.02 -8.52
N LEU A 89 -0.16 -5.34 -7.66
CA LEU A 89 -1.10 -4.33 -7.16
C LEU A 89 -0.39 -3.21 -6.37
N ILE A 90 0.58 -3.56 -5.53
CA ILE A 90 1.37 -2.59 -4.76
C ILE A 90 2.27 -1.76 -5.69
N LYS A 91 2.90 -2.39 -6.68
CA LYS A 91 3.73 -1.68 -7.67
C LYS A 91 2.90 -0.69 -8.48
N LYS A 92 1.76 -1.14 -9.01
CA LYS A 92 0.79 -0.27 -9.69
C LYS A 92 0.40 0.90 -8.80
N LEU A 93 0.10 0.66 -7.52
CA LEU A 93 -0.23 1.74 -6.60
C LEU A 93 0.89 2.77 -6.55
N LYS A 94 2.15 2.34 -6.39
CA LYS A 94 3.31 3.24 -6.36
C LYS A 94 3.52 4.02 -7.66
N ASP A 95 3.32 3.36 -8.80
CA ASP A 95 3.49 3.98 -10.12
C ASP A 95 2.44 5.06 -10.37
N HIS A 96 1.23 4.93 -9.81
CA HIS A 96 0.19 5.97 -9.87
C HIS A 96 0.43 7.16 -8.93
N LEU A 97 1.44 7.13 -8.05
CA LEU A 97 1.74 8.23 -7.12
C LEU A 97 2.57 9.31 -7.79
N ASN A 98 1.99 9.88 -8.85
CA ASN A 98 2.48 11.06 -9.50
C ASN A 98 2.07 12.32 -8.71
N GLU A 99 2.49 13.46 -9.22
CA GLU A 99 2.21 14.75 -8.60
C GLU A 99 0.72 15.09 -8.52
N GLU A 100 -0.02 14.83 -9.60
CA GLU A 100 -1.45 15.06 -9.69
C GLU A 100 -2.20 14.30 -8.60
N TYR A 101 -1.84 13.03 -8.38
CA TYR A 101 -2.40 12.22 -7.31
C TYR A 101 -2.14 12.82 -5.93
N ILE A 102 -0.93 13.31 -5.67
CA ILE A 102 -0.56 13.90 -4.38
C ILE A 102 -1.30 15.22 -4.13
N ARG A 103 -1.43 16.07 -5.15
CA ARG A 103 -2.24 17.30 -5.06
C ARG A 103 -3.71 16.96 -4.78
N SER A 104 -4.30 16.07 -5.57
CA SER A 104 -5.68 15.62 -5.39
C SER A 104 -5.93 15.02 -4.00
N PHE A 105 -5.02 14.20 -3.50
CA PHE A 105 -5.09 13.64 -2.15
C PHE A 105 -5.02 14.74 -1.07
N THR A 106 -4.18 15.76 -1.28
CA THR A 106 -4.05 16.90 -0.36
C THR A 106 -5.34 17.72 -0.35
N ASP A 107 -5.88 18.05 -1.52
CA ASP A 107 -7.15 18.78 -1.66
C ASP A 107 -8.30 18.01 -1.01
N LEU A 108 -8.36 16.69 -1.20
CA LEU A 108 -9.35 15.82 -0.58
C LEU A 108 -9.29 15.90 0.95
N ILE A 109 -8.09 15.88 1.54
CA ILE A 109 -7.91 16.01 3.00
C ILE A 109 -8.32 17.38 3.50
N VAL A 110 -8.05 18.46 2.74
CA VAL A 110 -8.49 19.81 3.10
C VAL A 110 -10.03 19.89 3.11
N ILE A 111 -10.68 19.31 2.10
CA ILE A 111 -12.15 19.37 1.93
C ILE A 111 -12.88 18.45 2.92
N LYS A 112 -12.40 17.21 3.10
CA LYS A 112 -13.09 16.16 3.88
C LYS A 112 -12.55 15.99 5.29
N GLY A 113 -11.46 16.66 5.62
CA GLY A 113 -10.71 16.41 6.85
C GLY A 113 -9.80 15.19 6.73
N ARG A 114 -8.89 15.07 7.69
CA ARG A 114 -7.93 13.96 7.72
C ARG A 114 -8.62 12.68 8.19
N PRO A 115 -8.47 11.55 7.48
CA PRO A 115 -8.93 10.26 7.98
C PRO A 115 -8.23 9.91 9.30
N GLU A 116 -8.94 9.28 10.22
CA GLU A 116 -8.37 8.78 11.47
C GLU A 116 -7.28 7.74 11.17
N LEU A 117 -6.02 8.10 11.48
CA LEU A 117 -4.86 7.22 11.24
C LEU A 117 -4.97 5.89 12.01
N THR A 118 -5.70 5.87 13.12
CA THR A 118 -5.94 4.66 13.92
C THR A 118 -6.61 3.56 13.10
N LYS A 119 -7.62 3.90 12.29
CA LYS A 119 -8.29 2.95 11.38
C LYS A 119 -7.40 2.47 10.23
N ILE A 120 -6.43 3.29 9.83
CA ILE A 120 -5.44 2.92 8.81
C ILE A 120 -4.39 1.94 9.39
N MET A 121 -4.07 2.07 10.67
CA MET A 121 -3.10 1.21 11.36
C MET A 121 -3.73 -0.08 11.93
N GLU A 122 -5.06 -0.16 12.05
CA GLU A 122 -5.78 -1.42 12.33
C GLU A 122 -5.54 -2.51 11.26
N PHE A 123 -5.08 -2.13 10.06
CA PHE A 123 -4.60 -3.11 9.07
C PHE A 123 -3.29 -3.83 9.47
N TYR A 124 -2.52 -3.26 10.42
CA TYR A 124 -1.29 -3.86 10.97
C TYR A 124 -1.46 -4.49 12.35
N CYS A 125 -2.53 -4.16 13.08
CA CYS A 125 -2.76 -4.68 14.42
C CYS A 125 -3.93 -5.67 14.42
N VAL A 126 -3.64 -6.93 14.73
CA VAL A 126 -4.66 -7.93 15.06
C VAL A 126 -5.31 -7.51 16.38
N ARG A 127 -6.54 -7.02 16.32
CA ARG A 127 -7.59 -7.31 17.30
C ARG A 127 -8.97 -6.94 16.78
#